data_AF-J6DRY5-F1
#
_entry.id   AF-J6DRY5-F1
#
_cell.length_a   1.000
_cell.length_b   1.000
_cell.length_c   1.000
_cell.angle_alpha   90.00
_cell.angle_beta   90.00
_cell.angle_gamma   90.00
#
_symmetry.space_group_name_H-M   'P 1'
#
loop_
_entity.id
_entity.type
_entity.pdbx_description
1 polymer ?
#
loop_
_entity_poly.entity_id
_entity_poly.type
_entity_poly.pdbx_seq_one_letter_code
_entity_poly.pdbx_strand_id
1 'polypeptide(L)' 'SVVARLRADAGIAPGQTTRLAFNLDKAVFFDPHSQVRIV' A
#
# COMPACT_ATOMS: atom_id res chain seq x y z
N SER A 1 -10.07 -2.00 2.80
CA SER A 1 -9.37 -0.71 3.01
C SER A 1 -7.88 -0.98 3.02
N VAL A 2 -7.07 -0.03 2.56
CA VAL A 2 -5.60 -0.15 2.57
C VAL A 2 -5.06 0.91 3.53
N VAL A 3 -4.05 0.57 4.32
CA VAL A 3 -3.37 1.50 5.23
C VAL A 3 -2.02 1.83 4.65
N ALA A 4 -1.74 3.13 4.46
CA ALA A 4 -0.44 3.62 4.05
C ALA A 4 0.17 4.49 5.15
N ARG A 5 1.49 4.40 5.31
CA ARG A 5 2.23 5.29 6.21
C ARG A 5 2.84 6.42 5.40
N LEU A 6 2.49 7.63 5.78
CA LEU A 6 2.98 8.85 5.14
C LEU A 6 4.16 9.40 5.92
N ARG A 7 4.93 10.27 5.26
CA ARG A 7 5.96 11.05 5.95
C ARG A 7 5.31 12.08 6.86
N ALA A 8 6.00 12.45 7.94
CA ALA A 8 5.49 13.44 8.91
C ALA A 8 5.32 14.84 8.33
N ASP A 9 6.06 15.16 7.27
CA ASP A 9 5.99 16.42 6.52
C ASP A 9 4.97 16.39 5.37
N ALA A 10 4.22 15.30 5.20
CA ALA A 10 3.20 15.20 4.17
C ALA A 10 2.00 16.08 4.55
N GLY A 11 1.83 17.20 3.84
CA GLY A 11 0.71 18.15 4.02
C GLY A 11 -0.62 17.62 3.48
N ILE A 12 -1.16 16.57 4.12
CA ILE A 12 -2.42 15.94 3.71
C ILE A 12 -3.49 16.16 4.78
N ALA A 13 -4.64 16.65 4.35
CA ALA A 13 -5.80 16.87 5.22
C ALA A 13 -6.83 15.71 5.10
N PRO A 14 -7.68 15.49 6.12
CA PRO A 14 -8.81 14.57 6.01
C PRO A 14 -9.71 14.92 4.82
N GLY A 15 -10.14 13.92 4.06
CA GLY A 15 -10.99 14.10 2.87
C GLY A 15 -10.24 14.58 1.62
N GLN A 16 -8.96 14.89 1.71
CA GLN A 16 -8.15 15.23 0.55
C GLN A 16 -7.75 13.98 -0.24
N THR A 17 -8.08 13.95 -1.52
CA THR A 17 -7.55 12.94 -2.45
C THR A 17 -6.06 13.18 -2.66
N THR A 18 -5.24 12.17 -2.37
CA THR A 18 -3.80 12.22 -2.52
C THR A 18 -3.28 10.99 -3.27
N ARG A 19 -2.17 11.12 -3.98
CA ARG A 19 -1.56 10.02 -4.73
C ARG A 19 -0.59 9.26 -3.83
N LEU A 20 -0.87 7.99 -3.60
CA LEU A 20 0.05 7.08 -2.91
C LEU A 20 0.97 6.40 -3.92
N ALA A 21 2.27 6.41 -3.63
CA ALA A 21 3.25 5.63 -4.38
C ALA A 21 3.47 4.30 -3.66
N PHE A 22 3.31 3.19 -4.39
CA PHE A 22 3.57 1.86 -3.88
C PHE A 22 4.98 1.42 -4.28
N ASN A 23 5.76 0.93 -3.32
CA ASN A 23 7.01 0.26 -3.62
C ASN A 23 6.69 -1.15 -4.13
N LEU A 24 6.96 -1.38 -5.41
CA LEU A 24 6.68 -2.64 -6.08
C LEU A 24 7.74 -3.71 -5.81
N ASP A 25 8.96 -3.33 -5.43
CA ASP A 25 10.00 -4.29 -5.00
C ASP A 25 9.58 -5.05 -3.74
N LYS A 26 8.68 -4.45 -2.94
CA LYS A 26 8.09 -5.06 -1.74
C LYS A 26 6.72 -5.68 -1.99
N ALA A 27 6.24 -5.69 -3.23
CA ALA A 27 4.96 -6.32 -3.54
C ALA A 27 5.07 -7.84 -3.40
N VAL A 28 4.06 -8.45 -2.80
CA VAL A 28 3.97 -9.90 -2.61
C VAL A 28 2.63 -10.37 -3.12
N PHE A 29 2.64 -11.46 -3.89
CA PHE A 29 1.43 -12.08 -4.41
C PHE A 29 1.14 -13.38 -3.69
N PHE A 30 -0.15 -13.63 -3.42
CA PHE A 30 -0.62 -14.84 -2.75
C PHE A 30 -1.62 -15.57 -3.65
N ASP A 31 -1.53 -16.90 -3.65
CA ASP A 31 -2.56 -17.75 -4.24
C ASP A 31 -3.84 -17.70 -3.37
N PRO A 32 -5.01 -17.35 -3.90
CA PRO A 32 -6.22 -17.22 -3.09
C PRO A 32 -6.75 -18.56 -2.53
N HIS A 33 -6.36 -19.70 -3.10
CA HIS A 33 -6.84 -21.02 -2.68
C HIS A 33 -5.97 -21.66 -1.61
N SER A 34 -4.65 -21.57 -1.77
CA SER A 34 -3.65 -22.18 -0.89
C SER A 34 -3.00 -21.19 0.08
N GLN A 35 -3.21 -19.88 -0.12
CA GLN A 35 -2.59 -18.79 0.64
C GLN A 35 -1.06 -18.78 0.55
N VAL A 36 -0.48 -19.54 -0.38
CA VAL A 36 0.97 -19.61 -0.58
C VAL A 36 1.43 -18.36 -1.33
N ARG A 37 2.59 -17.85 -0.92
CA ARG A 37 3.28 -16.76 -1.61
C ARG A 37 3.83 -17.24 -2.96
N ILE A 38 3.50 -16.53 -4.04
CA ILE A 38 3.93 -16.88 -5.41
C ILE A 38 5.18 -16.10 -5.86
N VAL A 39 5.42 -14.89 -5.32
CA VAL A 39 6.58 -14.03 -5.66
C VAL A 39 7.05 -13.23 -4.46
#